data_AF-A0A3D4TMF0-F1
#
_entry.id   AF-A0A3D4TMF0-F1
#
_cell.length_a   1.000
_cell.length_b   1.000
_cell.length_c   1.000
_cell.angle_alpha   90.00
_cell.angle_beta   90.00
_cell.angle_gamma   90.00
#
_symmetry.space_group_name_H-M   'P 1'
#
loop_
_entity.id
_entity.type
_entity.pdbx_description
1 polymer ?
#
loop_
_entity_poly.entity_id
_entity_poly.type
_entity_poly.pdbx_seq_one_letter_code
_entity_poly.pdbx_strand_id
1 'polypeptide(L)'
;MGSGKKQTVGYRYFMGLYFGECLGPADALREIRVGDRKVWDGTAQTAYLSWMGMKVPITVPATGPITASRSIRILAPDVFGGDKGEGGIEGTLEVRMGEPTQMPSAYLQSLVPGPWPAGRNLVTSVFNGQVSAMNPYIKNWSKKWSRWKQGWKNGLWQGDLVQIDEGMNPAHIIYQVRTEGMGHPIDVINDESFRKAAQTLKDEGFGLCLKWSRSVPAGEFMDMVCDHIGGMRIEDPVTGLTELVLVRPDYDPATLDEIGPASIIELLEWQGG
;
A
#
# COMPACT_ATOMS: atom_id res chain seq x y z
N MET A 1 37.24 44.77 21.30
CA MET A 1 36.17 43.74 21.23
C MET A 1 36.75 42.55 20.50
N GLY A 2 36.96 41.41 21.19
CA GLY A 2 37.52 40.21 20.59
C GLY A 2 36.50 39.53 19.70
N SER A 3 36.76 39.47 18.40
CA SER A 3 35.97 38.69 17.44
C SER A 3 36.05 37.22 17.84
N GLY A 4 34.97 36.68 18.41
CA GLY A 4 34.90 35.27 18.80
C GLY A 4 35.11 34.38 17.58
N LYS A 5 36.02 33.41 17.69
CA LYS A 5 36.23 32.40 16.63
C LYS A 5 34.90 31.70 16.36
N LYS A 6 34.51 31.63 15.08
CA LYS A 6 33.37 30.80 14.64
C LYS A 6 33.65 29.36 15.05
N GLN A 7 32.83 28.81 15.94
CA GLN A 7 32.90 27.43 16.38
C GLN A 7 31.83 26.62 15.65
N THR A 8 32.24 25.50 15.04
CA THR A 8 31.28 24.52 14.52
C THR A 8 30.63 23.82 15.71
N VAL A 9 29.31 24.00 15.86
CA VAL A 9 28.52 23.36 16.92
C VAL A 9 27.89 22.03 16.48
N GLY A 10 27.94 21.72 15.18
CA GLY A 10 27.56 20.43 14.61
C GLY A 10 27.29 20.52 13.10
N TYR A 11 26.75 19.45 12.53
CA TYR A 11 26.57 19.28 11.08
C TYR A 11 25.12 18.96 10.71
N ARG A 12 24.72 19.36 9.50
CA ARG A 12 23.50 18.90 8.84
C ARG A 12 23.89 17.92 7.73
N TYR A 13 23.19 16.80 7.64
CA TYR A 13 23.49 15.73 6.70
C TYR A 13 22.47 15.75 5.57
N PHE A 14 22.96 15.71 4.33
CA PHE A 14 22.16 15.73 3.11
C PHE A 14 22.42 14.49 2.29
N MET A 15 21.38 13.88 1.73
CA MET A 15 21.49 12.69 0.90
C MET A 15 20.47 12.68 -0.24
N GLY A 16 20.89 12.07 -1.35
CA GLY A 16 20.00 11.54 -2.38
C GLY A 16 19.62 10.11 -2.02
N LEU A 17 18.32 9.82 -1.87
CA LEU A 17 17.81 8.49 -1.55
C LEU A 17 16.88 8.00 -2.66
N TYR A 18 17.13 6.81 -3.20
CA TYR A 18 16.27 6.17 -4.18
C TYR A 18 15.56 4.97 -3.55
N PHE A 19 14.22 5.00 -3.57
CA PHE A 19 13.37 3.98 -2.96
C PHE A 19 12.58 3.22 -4.03
N GLY A 20 12.59 1.89 -3.94
CA GLY A 20 11.61 1.03 -4.59
C GLY A 20 10.45 0.75 -3.63
N GLU A 21 9.22 1.10 -4.04
CA GLU A 21 8.06 1.11 -3.13
C GLU A 21 7.22 -0.15 -3.33
N CYS A 22 6.64 -0.32 -4.52
CA CYS A 22 5.80 -1.46 -4.89
C CYS A 22 5.66 -1.57 -6.41
N LEU A 23 4.87 -2.55 -6.87
CA LEU A 23 4.43 -2.61 -8.26
C LEU A 23 3.48 -1.45 -8.56
N GLY A 24 3.70 -0.78 -9.68
CA GLY A 24 2.85 0.31 -10.16
C GLY A 24 2.05 -0.08 -11.42
N PRO A 25 1.17 0.82 -11.91
CA PRO A 25 0.82 2.09 -11.28
C PRO A 25 0.11 1.99 -9.93
N ALA A 26 0.38 2.93 -9.01
CA ALA A 26 -0.37 3.10 -7.76
C ALA A 26 -1.40 4.24 -7.86
N ASP A 27 -2.40 4.23 -6.98
CA ASP A 27 -3.45 5.24 -6.95
C ASP A 27 -3.02 6.52 -6.24
N ALA A 28 -2.35 6.40 -5.08
CA ALA A 28 -1.83 7.59 -4.39
C ALA A 28 -0.73 7.33 -3.35
N LEU A 29 0.13 8.32 -3.16
CA LEU A 29 0.93 8.49 -1.93
C LEU A 29 0.13 9.33 -0.93
N ARG A 30 -0.03 8.84 0.30
CA ARG A 30 -0.90 9.44 1.32
C ARG A 30 -0.19 9.96 2.54
N GLU A 31 0.89 9.33 2.96
CA GLU A 31 1.64 9.73 4.15
C GLU A 31 3.10 9.31 4.04
N ILE A 32 4.00 10.10 4.60
CA ILE A 32 5.40 9.77 4.79
C ILE A 32 5.73 9.95 6.26
N ARG A 33 6.34 8.93 6.86
CA ARG A 33 6.91 8.99 8.20
C ARG A 33 8.41 8.70 8.16
N VAL A 34 9.14 9.36 9.05
CA VAL A 34 10.56 9.12 9.28
C VAL A 34 10.79 9.02 10.78
N GLY A 35 11.40 7.90 11.23
CA GLY A 35 11.55 7.61 12.66
C GLY A 35 10.22 7.71 13.42
N ASP A 36 9.16 7.12 12.85
CA ASP A 36 7.78 7.11 13.33
C ASP A 36 7.07 8.47 13.42
N ARG A 37 7.75 9.58 13.07
CA ARG A 37 7.16 10.90 12.99
C ARG A 37 6.66 11.20 11.59
N LYS A 38 5.44 11.73 11.50
CA LYS A 38 4.84 12.18 10.24
C LYS A 38 5.58 13.40 9.71
N VAL A 39 6.16 13.28 8.52
CA VAL A 39 6.92 14.36 7.87
C VAL A 39 6.17 14.96 6.68
N TRP A 40 5.16 14.27 6.16
CA TRP A 40 4.30 14.75 5.08
C TRP A 40 3.01 13.91 5.03
N ASP A 41 1.87 14.53 4.75
CA ASP A 41 0.56 13.88 4.60
C ASP A 41 -0.36 14.60 3.60
N GLY A 42 0.22 15.44 2.75
CA GLY A 42 -0.52 16.26 1.79
C GLY A 42 -1.15 17.53 2.38
N THR A 43 -1.13 17.73 3.69
CA THR A 43 -1.55 19.00 4.31
C THR A 43 -0.50 20.09 4.12
N ALA A 44 -0.89 21.35 4.37
CA ALA A 44 0.04 22.47 4.30
C ALA A 44 1.12 22.34 5.39
N GLN A 45 2.36 22.66 5.05
CA GLN A 45 3.49 22.60 5.98
C GLN A 45 4.07 23.99 6.18
N THR A 46 4.27 24.40 7.42
CA THR A 46 4.91 25.68 7.76
C THR A 46 6.15 25.44 8.60
N ALA A 47 7.26 26.03 8.20
CA ALA A 47 8.48 26.12 8.99
C ALA A 47 8.93 27.58 9.09
N TYR A 48 9.93 27.86 9.92
CA TYR A 48 10.42 29.22 10.15
C TYR A 48 11.90 29.32 9.83
N LEU A 49 12.25 30.26 8.96
CA LEU A 49 13.63 30.64 8.70
C LEU A 49 14.01 31.83 9.59
N SER A 50 15.24 31.83 10.09
CA SER A 50 15.80 33.01 10.76
C SER A 50 16.49 33.89 9.74
N TRP A 51 15.90 35.04 9.44
CA TRP A 51 16.48 36.05 8.54
C TRP A 51 16.61 37.38 9.29
N MET A 52 17.84 37.89 9.42
CA MET A 52 18.12 39.15 10.13
C MET A 52 17.54 39.20 11.57
N GLY A 53 17.52 38.07 12.27
CA GLY A 53 16.96 37.95 13.62
C GLY A 53 15.43 37.87 13.68
N MET A 54 14.74 37.92 12.54
CA MET A 54 13.30 37.72 12.44
C MET A 54 12.98 36.29 12.01
N LYS A 55 11.95 35.70 12.63
CA LYS A 55 11.37 34.42 12.18
C LYS A 55 10.41 34.68 11.03
N VAL A 56 10.81 34.27 9.83
CA VAL A 56 9.98 34.38 8.62
C VAL A 56 9.34 33.02 8.34
N PRO A 57 8.01 32.93 8.27
CA PRO A 57 7.36 31.67 7.91
C PRO A 57 7.60 31.34 6.44
N ILE A 58 7.89 30.08 6.17
CA ILE A 58 7.83 29.48 4.85
C ILE A 58 6.73 28.43 4.87
N THR A 59 5.80 28.55 3.92
CA THR A 59 4.65 27.64 3.84
C THR A 59 4.64 26.93 2.50
N VAL A 60 4.61 25.60 2.55
CA VAL A 60 4.27 24.75 1.41
C VAL A 60 2.76 24.55 1.43
N PRO A 61 2.02 24.90 0.36
CA PRO A 61 0.58 24.72 0.33
C PRO A 61 0.19 23.25 0.38
N ALA A 62 -1.03 22.97 0.83
CA ALA A 62 -1.58 21.62 0.79
C ALA A 62 -1.60 21.08 -0.64
N THR A 63 -1.25 19.81 -0.79
CA THR A 63 -1.26 19.08 -2.07
C THR A 63 -2.35 18.01 -2.12
N GLY A 64 -2.86 17.59 -0.96
CA GLY A 64 -3.66 16.37 -0.82
C GLY A 64 -2.82 15.12 -1.09
N PRO A 65 -3.45 13.94 -1.18
CA PRO A 65 -2.80 12.74 -1.66
C PRO A 65 -2.20 12.97 -3.05
N ILE A 66 -0.99 12.48 -3.29
CA ILE A 66 -0.36 12.58 -4.61
C ILE A 66 -0.88 11.45 -5.46
N THR A 67 -1.61 11.77 -6.53
CA THR A 67 -2.27 10.79 -7.42
C THR A 67 -1.60 10.65 -8.80
N ALA A 68 -0.52 11.40 -9.04
CA ALA A 68 0.25 11.37 -10.28
C ALA A 68 1.74 11.62 -10.02
N SER A 69 2.60 11.11 -10.90
CA SER A 69 4.04 11.35 -10.81
C SER A 69 4.38 12.84 -10.81
N ARG A 70 5.10 13.29 -9.78
CA ARG A 70 5.51 14.69 -9.62
C ARG A 70 6.54 14.85 -8.52
N SER A 71 7.20 16.01 -8.50
CA SER A 71 7.98 16.42 -7.33
C SER A 71 7.11 17.11 -6.28
N ILE A 72 7.36 16.80 -5.01
CA ILE A 72 6.78 17.46 -3.84
C ILE A 72 7.89 17.97 -2.91
N ARG A 73 7.60 19.04 -2.17
CA ARG A 73 8.48 19.55 -1.11
C ARG A 73 8.06 18.92 0.21
N ILE A 74 9.01 18.34 0.94
CA ILE A 74 8.86 17.98 2.34
C ILE A 74 9.49 19.09 3.17
N LEU A 75 8.70 19.72 4.04
CA LEU A 75 9.13 20.82 4.91
C LEU A 75 8.84 20.49 6.37
N ALA A 76 9.68 19.65 6.96
CA ALA A 76 9.61 19.25 8.36
C ALA A 76 10.99 19.39 9.06
N PRO A 77 11.64 20.57 9.01
CA PRO A 77 13.03 20.76 9.46
C PRO A 77 13.21 20.60 10.99
N ASP A 78 12.14 20.73 11.77
CA ASP A 78 12.17 20.66 13.22
C ASP A 78 11.53 19.39 13.78
N VAL A 79 11.16 18.42 12.92
CA VAL A 79 10.41 17.23 13.34
C VAL A 79 11.15 16.39 14.39
N PHE A 80 12.48 16.48 14.47
CA PHE A 80 13.30 15.83 15.51
C PHE A 80 13.93 16.83 16.50
N GLY A 81 13.24 17.95 16.78
CA GLY A 81 13.69 18.94 17.76
C GLY A 81 14.56 20.06 17.18
N GLY A 82 14.63 20.17 15.85
CA GLY A 82 15.35 21.25 15.15
C GLY A 82 16.85 21.24 15.44
N ASP A 83 17.49 22.39 15.32
CA ASP A 83 18.95 22.52 15.51
C ASP A 83 19.42 22.23 16.95
N LYS A 84 18.51 22.19 17.92
CA LYS A 84 18.81 21.76 19.31
C LYS A 84 18.69 20.25 19.50
N GLY A 85 18.05 19.56 18.57
CA GLY A 85 17.89 18.12 18.54
C GLY A 85 18.60 17.52 17.33
N GLU A 86 17.94 16.60 16.64
CA GLU A 86 18.49 15.91 15.47
C GLU A 86 18.01 16.51 14.14
N GLY A 87 17.56 17.77 14.17
CA GLY A 87 17.02 18.48 13.02
C GLY A 87 15.68 17.93 12.57
N GLY A 88 15.62 17.56 11.29
CA GLY A 88 14.39 17.13 10.63
C GLY A 88 14.59 16.81 9.16
N ILE A 89 13.47 16.61 8.45
CA ILE A 89 13.45 16.21 7.04
C ILE A 89 13.02 17.40 6.21
N GLU A 90 13.92 17.84 5.34
CA GLU A 90 13.67 18.95 4.44
C GLU A 90 14.31 18.66 3.08
N GLY A 91 13.49 18.48 2.05
CA GLY A 91 13.97 18.04 0.74
C GLY A 91 12.89 18.01 -0.31
N THR A 92 13.29 17.72 -1.55
CA THR A 92 12.36 17.43 -2.64
C THR A 92 12.23 15.92 -2.76
N LEU A 93 11.00 15.42 -2.85
CA LEU A 93 10.71 14.04 -3.18
C LEU A 93 10.11 13.98 -4.59
N GLU A 94 10.81 13.38 -5.53
CA GLU A 94 10.27 12.97 -6.82
C GLU A 94 9.45 11.70 -6.62
N VAL A 95 8.13 11.80 -6.72
CA VAL A 95 7.18 10.68 -6.69
C VAL A 95 6.99 10.17 -8.11
N ARG A 96 7.16 8.87 -8.30
CA ARG A 96 7.07 8.19 -9.60
C ARG A 96 6.13 7.00 -9.46
N MET A 97 4.94 7.11 -10.04
CA MET A 97 3.83 6.16 -9.84
C MET A 97 4.03 4.84 -10.57
N GLY A 98 4.99 4.74 -11.49
CA GLY A 98 5.27 3.52 -12.24
C GLY A 98 4.47 3.38 -13.53
N GLU A 99 4.14 4.50 -14.19
CA GLU A 99 3.44 4.49 -15.47
C GLU A 99 4.20 3.65 -16.53
N PRO A 100 3.50 3.01 -17.49
CA PRO A 100 4.16 2.29 -18.59
C PRO A 100 5.11 3.17 -19.42
N THR A 101 4.85 4.48 -19.45
CA THR A 101 5.64 5.49 -20.17
C THR A 101 6.70 6.17 -19.29
N GLN A 102 6.86 5.75 -18.03
CA GLN A 102 7.80 6.37 -17.10
C GLN A 102 9.22 6.40 -17.70
N MET A 103 9.89 7.55 -17.53
CA MET A 103 11.25 7.84 -17.99
C MET A 103 12.20 7.96 -16.81
N PRO A 104 13.50 7.64 -16.93
CA PRO A 104 14.41 7.66 -15.77
C PRO A 104 14.49 9.03 -15.09
N SER A 105 14.85 9.05 -13.80
CA SER A 105 14.92 10.30 -13.03
C SER A 105 16.05 11.18 -13.56
N ALA A 106 15.70 12.42 -13.92
CA ALA A 106 16.67 13.41 -14.37
C ALA A 106 17.70 13.72 -13.27
N TYR A 107 17.29 13.70 -11.99
CA TYR A 107 18.20 13.92 -10.87
C TYR A 107 19.24 12.78 -10.78
N LEU A 108 18.81 11.52 -10.82
CA LEU A 108 19.74 10.39 -10.78
C LEU A 108 20.70 10.37 -11.97
N GLN A 109 20.19 10.67 -13.18
CA GLN A 109 21.01 10.82 -14.38
C GLN A 109 22.06 11.93 -14.26
N SER A 110 21.73 13.02 -13.56
CA SER A 110 22.68 14.12 -13.32
C SER A 110 23.81 13.74 -12.36
N LEU A 111 23.57 12.79 -11.45
CA LEU A 111 24.57 12.34 -10.47
C LEU A 111 25.51 11.30 -11.05
N VAL A 112 24.97 10.34 -11.80
CA VAL A 112 25.76 9.30 -12.49
C VAL A 112 25.33 9.25 -13.95
N PRO A 113 26.10 9.86 -14.87
CA PRO A 113 25.81 9.77 -16.29
C PRO A 113 25.88 8.32 -16.77
N GLY A 114 24.87 7.88 -17.53
CA GLY A 114 24.82 6.52 -18.06
C GLY A 114 23.41 6.00 -18.32
N PRO A 115 23.27 4.73 -18.74
CA PRO A 115 21.96 4.10 -18.91
C PRO A 115 21.30 3.87 -17.55
N TRP A 116 20.11 4.42 -17.36
CA TRP A 116 19.31 4.22 -16.15
C TRP A 116 18.03 3.44 -16.46
N PRO A 117 17.65 2.46 -15.62
CA PRO A 117 16.35 1.83 -15.72
C PRO A 117 15.26 2.88 -15.45
N ALA A 118 14.25 2.94 -16.30
CA ALA A 118 13.17 3.90 -16.14
C ALA A 118 12.16 3.53 -15.04
N GLY A 119 12.25 2.31 -14.49
CA GLY A 119 11.36 1.83 -13.43
C GLY A 119 9.90 1.72 -13.86
N ARG A 120 9.62 1.41 -15.14
CA ARG A 120 8.24 1.23 -15.64
C ARG A 120 7.55 0.10 -14.87
N ASN A 121 6.28 0.30 -14.53
CA ASN A 121 5.48 -0.60 -13.68
C ASN A 121 6.04 -0.77 -12.25
N LEU A 122 6.94 0.11 -11.81
CA LEU A 122 7.42 0.17 -10.43
C LEU A 122 7.19 1.57 -9.87
N VAL A 123 6.50 1.61 -8.73
CA VAL A 123 6.43 2.83 -7.94
C VAL A 123 7.80 3.05 -7.32
N THR A 124 8.38 4.20 -7.59
CA THR A 124 9.66 4.60 -7.02
C THR A 124 9.58 6.01 -6.49
N SER A 125 10.45 6.36 -5.56
CA SER A 125 10.59 7.74 -5.14
C SER A 125 12.05 8.12 -4.95
N VAL A 126 12.39 9.36 -5.31
CA VAL A 126 13.75 9.89 -5.21
C VAL A 126 13.73 11.12 -4.31
N PHE A 127 14.31 11.00 -3.13
CA PHE A 127 14.47 12.12 -2.20
C PHE A 127 15.82 12.79 -2.41
N ASN A 128 15.86 14.12 -2.37
CA ASN A 128 17.08 14.90 -2.29
C ASN A 128 16.89 16.01 -1.24
N GLY A 129 17.66 15.93 -0.15
CA GLY A 129 17.60 16.93 0.90
C GLY A 129 18.24 16.49 2.21
N GLN A 130 17.92 17.23 3.27
CA GLN A 130 18.37 16.97 4.63
C GLN A 130 17.71 15.71 5.19
N VAL A 131 18.51 14.83 5.77
CA VAL A 131 18.05 13.57 6.39
C VAL A 131 18.21 13.57 7.91
N SER A 132 19.16 14.34 8.44
CA SER A 132 19.37 14.52 9.88
C SER A 132 20.27 15.73 10.17
N ALA A 133 20.33 16.15 11.43
CA ALA A 133 21.32 17.09 11.96
C ALA A 133 21.90 16.56 13.27
N MET A 134 23.12 17.00 13.63
CA MET A 134 23.86 16.64 14.87
C MET A 134 24.27 15.16 15.02
N ASN A 135 23.50 14.24 14.44
CA ASN A 135 23.72 12.81 14.43
C ASN A 135 23.64 12.30 12.98
N PRO A 136 24.66 11.57 12.47
CA PRO A 136 24.65 11.03 11.11
C PRO A 136 23.66 9.88 10.90
N TYR A 137 23.01 9.37 11.95
CA TYR A 137 22.08 8.24 11.85
C TYR A 137 20.83 8.57 11.00
N ILE A 138 20.65 7.83 9.91
CA ILE A 138 19.47 7.90 9.05
C ILE A 138 18.34 7.11 9.71
N LYS A 139 17.23 7.79 9.96
CA LYS A 139 16.03 7.16 10.52
C LYS A 139 15.25 6.38 9.46
N ASN A 140 14.53 5.35 9.90
CA ASN A 140 13.69 4.53 9.02
C ASN A 140 12.61 5.38 8.35
N TRP A 141 12.46 5.20 7.04
CA TRP A 141 11.40 5.81 6.23
C TRP A 141 10.27 4.80 6.02
N SER A 142 9.03 5.24 6.20
CA SER A 142 7.84 4.49 5.83
C SER A 142 6.86 5.39 5.09
N LYS A 143 6.14 4.81 4.12
CA LYS A 143 5.23 5.54 3.25
C LYS A 143 3.93 4.78 3.13
N LYS A 144 2.81 5.49 3.29
CA LYS A 144 1.48 4.94 3.08
C LYS A 144 1.09 5.14 1.62
N TRP A 145 0.97 4.03 0.90
CA TRP A 145 0.53 3.98 -0.49
C TRP A 145 -0.86 3.35 -0.58
N SER A 146 -1.70 3.87 -1.47
CA SER A 146 -2.95 3.22 -1.88
C SER A 146 -2.80 2.69 -3.31
N ARG A 147 -3.19 1.44 -3.52
CA ARG A 147 -3.30 0.79 -4.83
C ARG A 147 -4.53 -0.10 -4.84
N TRP A 148 -5.55 0.32 -5.55
CA TRP A 148 -6.86 -0.32 -5.67
C TRP A 148 -7.28 -0.44 -7.13
N LYS A 149 -7.31 0.68 -7.88
CA LYS A 149 -7.86 0.74 -9.25
C LYS A 149 -6.77 0.73 -10.31
N GLN A 150 -5.60 1.27 -9.97
CA GLN A 150 -4.47 1.36 -10.87
C GLN A 150 -3.62 0.09 -10.87
N GLY A 151 -2.92 -0.17 -11.99
CA GLY A 151 -1.93 -1.23 -12.09
C GLY A 151 -2.46 -2.65 -12.24
N TRP A 152 -3.71 -2.80 -12.67
CA TRP A 152 -4.26 -4.06 -13.17
C TRP A 152 -3.76 -4.32 -14.59
N LYS A 153 -3.20 -5.50 -14.84
CA LYS A 153 -2.65 -5.96 -16.13
C LYS A 153 -3.74 -6.43 -17.08
N ASN A 154 -4.76 -7.10 -16.55
CA ASN A 154 -5.81 -7.75 -17.34
C ASN A 154 -7.13 -6.95 -17.35
N GLY A 155 -7.06 -5.66 -17.02
CA GLY A 155 -8.23 -4.80 -16.80
C GLY A 155 -8.75 -4.89 -15.37
N LEU A 156 -9.35 -3.80 -14.90
CA LEU A 156 -9.91 -3.71 -13.55
C LEU A 156 -11.18 -4.57 -13.45
N TRP A 157 -11.14 -5.61 -12.62
CA TRP A 157 -12.31 -6.44 -12.34
C TRP A 157 -13.22 -5.77 -11.30
N GLN A 158 -14.52 -5.65 -11.61
CA GLN A 158 -15.57 -5.09 -10.73
C GLN A 158 -15.14 -3.79 -10.03
N GLY A 159 -14.82 -2.75 -10.82
CA GLY A 159 -14.18 -1.52 -10.36
C GLY A 159 -14.99 -0.69 -9.34
N ASP A 160 -16.30 -0.90 -9.26
CA ASP A 160 -17.17 -0.24 -8.27
C ASP A 160 -17.08 -0.89 -6.87
N LEU A 161 -16.64 -2.16 -6.82
CA LEU A 161 -16.53 -2.94 -5.58
C LEU A 161 -15.09 -3.00 -5.04
N VAL A 162 -14.08 -2.61 -5.83
CA VAL A 162 -12.66 -2.83 -5.51
C VAL A 162 -12.15 -2.08 -4.29
N GLN A 163 -12.74 -0.92 -3.99
CA GLN A 163 -12.32 -0.06 -2.88
C GLN A 163 -13.42 -0.06 -1.81
N ILE A 164 -13.01 -0.35 -0.57
CA ILE A 164 -13.85 -0.30 0.62
C ILE A 164 -13.14 0.60 1.62
N ASP A 165 -13.68 1.80 1.83
CA ASP A 165 -13.04 2.89 2.59
C ASP A 165 -11.59 3.15 2.15
N GLU A 166 -10.65 2.92 3.06
CA GLU A 166 -9.20 3.05 2.85
C GLU A 166 -8.53 1.73 2.43
N GLY A 167 -9.29 0.63 2.38
CA GLY A 167 -8.81 -0.71 2.05
C GLY A 167 -9.22 -1.17 0.65
N MET A 168 -8.57 -2.25 0.22
CA MET A 168 -8.96 -3.00 -0.96
C MET A 168 -9.95 -4.09 -0.56
N ASN A 169 -10.94 -4.34 -1.41
CA ASN A 169 -11.86 -5.45 -1.23
C ASN A 169 -11.08 -6.79 -1.24
N PRO A 170 -11.21 -7.62 -0.19
CA PRO A 170 -10.48 -8.88 -0.07
C PRO A 170 -10.70 -9.84 -1.24
N ALA A 171 -11.90 -9.87 -1.83
CA ALA A 171 -12.18 -10.68 -3.01
C ALA A 171 -11.31 -10.23 -4.20
N HIS A 172 -11.13 -8.92 -4.38
CA HIS A 172 -10.25 -8.36 -5.42
C HIS A 172 -8.77 -8.64 -5.13
N ILE A 173 -8.35 -8.67 -3.86
CA ILE A 173 -6.98 -9.05 -3.49
C ILE A 173 -6.71 -10.49 -3.95
N ILE A 174 -7.59 -11.44 -3.59
CA ILE A 174 -7.46 -12.85 -3.98
C ILE A 174 -7.51 -12.99 -5.50
N TYR A 175 -8.47 -12.33 -6.15
CA TYR A 175 -8.62 -12.34 -7.60
C TYR A 175 -7.33 -11.87 -8.31
N GLN A 176 -6.75 -10.75 -7.87
CA GLN A 176 -5.53 -10.19 -8.46
C GLN A 176 -4.32 -11.11 -8.22
N VAL A 177 -4.19 -11.71 -7.02
CA VAL A 177 -3.12 -12.67 -6.73
C VAL A 177 -3.21 -13.87 -7.67
N ARG A 178 -4.41 -14.44 -7.87
CA ARG A 178 -4.61 -15.61 -8.72
C ARG A 178 -4.37 -15.30 -10.20
N THR A 179 -4.94 -14.22 -10.72
CA THR A 179 -4.90 -13.89 -12.16
C THR A 179 -3.61 -13.20 -12.60
N GLU A 180 -3.04 -12.31 -11.78
CA GLU A 180 -1.88 -11.48 -12.16
C GLU A 180 -0.60 -11.81 -11.39
N GLY A 181 -0.74 -12.34 -10.17
CA GLY A 181 0.38 -12.77 -9.33
C GLY A 181 0.88 -14.16 -9.69
N MET A 182 -0.04 -15.10 -9.86
CA MET A 182 0.23 -16.50 -10.26
C MET A 182 0.07 -16.72 -11.77
N GLY A 183 -0.64 -15.83 -12.47
CA GLY A 183 -0.83 -15.92 -13.92
C GLY A 183 -1.87 -16.97 -14.34
N HIS A 184 -2.79 -17.35 -13.45
CA HIS A 184 -3.88 -18.23 -13.85
C HIS A 184 -4.82 -17.52 -14.83
N PRO A 185 -5.35 -18.25 -15.82
CA PRO A 185 -6.42 -17.76 -16.68
C PRO A 185 -7.63 -17.24 -15.89
N ILE A 186 -8.38 -16.29 -16.45
CA ILE A 186 -9.57 -15.72 -15.80
C ILE A 186 -10.74 -16.73 -15.83
N ASP A 187 -10.78 -17.61 -16.83
CA ASP A 187 -11.82 -18.62 -17.01
C ASP A 187 -11.83 -19.71 -15.93
N VAL A 188 -10.76 -19.86 -15.14
CA VAL A 188 -10.72 -20.77 -13.98
C VAL A 188 -11.27 -20.12 -12.70
N ILE A 189 -11.79 -18.90 -12.76
CA ILE A 189 -12.44 -18.22 -11.64
C ILE A 189 -13.95 -18.38 -11.77
N ASN A 190 -14.62 -18.87 -10.72
CA ASN A 190 -16.07 -18.76 -10.61
C ASN A 190 -16.43 -17.30 -10.32
N ASP A 191 -16.66 -16.55 -11.39
CA ASP A 191 -16.91 -15.12 -11.31
C ASP A 191 -18.23 -14.77 -10.60
N GLU A 192 -19.25 -15.63 -10.62
CA GLU A 192 -20.47 -15.43 -9.82
C GLU A 192 -20.17 -15.50 -8.31
N SER A 193 -19.44 -16.53 -7.88
CA SER A 193 -19.02 -16.71 -6.49
C SER A 193 -18.18 -15.52 -6.00
N PHE A 194 -17.19 -15.11 -6.80
CA PHE A 194 -16.33 -13.96 -6.47
C PHE A 194 -17.11 -12.64 -6.42
N ARG A 195 -18.05 -12.40 -7.35
CA ARG A 195 -18.90 -11.20 -7.32
C ARG A 195 -19.80 -11.14 -6.09
N LYS A 196 -20.43 -12.26 -5.71
CA LYS A 196 -21.25 -12.35 -4.49
C LYS A 196 -20.42 -12.03 -3.25
N ALA A 197 -19.26 -12.67 -3.11
CA ALA A 197 -18.36 -12.41 -1.99
C ALA A 197 -17.88 -10.93 -1.95
N ALA A 198 -17.51 -10.37 -3.10
CA ALA A 198 -17.10 -8.97 -3.20
C ALA A 198 -18.22 -8.00 -2.77
N GLN A 199 -19.46 -8.27 -3.15
CA GLN A 199 -20.62 -7.47 -2.76
C GLN A 199 -20.88 -7.57 -1.25
N THR A 200 -20.91 -8.78 -0.69
CA THR A 200 -21.09 -8.98 0.77
C THR A 200 -20.02 -8.23 1.56
N LEU A 201 -18.75 -8.33 1.18
CA LEU A 201 -17.65 -7.61 1.86
C LEU A 201 -17.80 -6.10 1.75
N LYS A 202 -18.31 -5.60 0.60
CA LYS A 202 -18.60 -4.19 0.39
C LYS A 202 -19.71 -3.70 1.32
N ASP A 203 -20.79 -4.47 1.44
CA ASP A 203 -21.94 -4.16 2.30
C ASP A 203 -21.55 -4.21 3.79
N GLU A 204 -20.61 -5.07 4.15
CA GLU A 204 -20.02 -5.18 5.50
C GLU A 204 -19.00 -4.07 5.81
N GLY A 205 -18.56 -3.28 4.82
CA GLY A 205 -17.47 -2.30 5.00
C GLY A 205 -16.10 -2.95 5.26
N PHE A 206 -15.90 -4.21 4.86
CA PHE A 206 -14.71 -4.98 5.18
C PHE A 206 -13.58 -4.79 4.14
N GLY A 207 -12.83 -3.70 4.26
CA GLY A 207 -11.63 -3.42 3.43
C GLY A 207 -10.32 -3.81 4.11
N LEU A 208 -9.36 -4.35 3.35
CA LEU A 208 -8.04 -4.75 3.88
C LEU A 208 -6.88 -3.92 3.30
N CYS A 209 -5.88 -3.66 4.15
CA CYS A 209 -4.63 -2.96 3.82
C CYS A 209 -3.44 -3.89 4.07
N LEU A 210 -3.19 -4.84 3.15
CA LEU A 210 -2.15 -5.85 3.31
C LEU A 210 -1.02 -5.67 2.30
N LYS A 211 0.20 -6.00 2.73
CA LYS A 211 1.37 -6.07 1.85
C LYS A 211 1.60 -7.53 1.47
N TRP A 212 1.62 -7.80 0.16
CA TRP A 212 2.17 -9.04 -0.36
C TRP A 212 3.60 -8.82 -0.88
N SER A 213 4.52 -9.68 -0.48
CA SER A 213 5.90 -9.71 -0.99
C SER A 213 6.23 -11.09 -1.52
N ARG A 214 7.22 -11.15 -2.43
CA ARG A 214 7.70 -12.40 -3.04
C ARG A 214 8.25 -13.42 -2.04
N SER A 215 8.52 -12.99 -0.80
CA SER A 215 8.94 -13.87 0.29
C SER A 215 7.80 -14.70 0.88
N VAL A 216 6.54 -14.32 0.63
CA VAL A 216 5.35 -15.04 1.11
C VAL A 216 4.71 -15.75 -0.08
N PRO A 217 4.59 -17.09 -0.04
CA PRO A 217 3.88 -17.85 -1.07
C PRO A 217 2.47 -17.31 -1.33
N ALA A 218 2.03 -17.34 -2.58
CA ALA A 218 0.72 -16.80 -2.97
C ALA A 218 -0.44 -17.48 -2.22
N GLY A 219 -0.35 -18.81 -2.03
CA GLY A 219 -1.33 -19.59 -1.27
C GLY A 219 -1.46 -19.10 0.16
N GLU A 220 -0.35 -19.03 0.90
CA GLU A 220 -0.30 -18.55 2.29
C GLU A 220 -0.84 -17.12 2.42
N PHE A 221 -0.52 -16.24 1.46
CA PHE A 221 -1.06 -14.88 1.47
C PHE A 221 -2.58 -14.87 1.22
N MET A 222 -3.09 -15.67 0.30
CA MET A 222 -4.54 -15.76 0.06
C MET A 222 -5.27 -16.41 1.25
N ASP A 223 -4.66 -17.39 1.91
CA ASP A 223 -5.23 -18.03 3.12
C ASP A 223 -5.29 -17.01 4.27
N MET A 224 -4.24 -16.21 4.46
CA MET A 224 -4.27 -15.08 5.39
C MET A 224 -5.43 -14.13 5.06
N VAL A 225 -5.65 -13.79 3.78
CA VAL A 225 -6.80 -12.94 3.39
C VAL A 225 -8.13 -13.61 3.73
N CYS A 226 -8.25 -14.91 3.48
CA CYS A 226 -9.45 -15.71 3.80
C CYS A 226 -9.73 -15.75 5.31
N ASP A 227 -8.69 -15.90 6.14
CA ASP A 227 -8.79 -15.90 7.60
C ASP A 227 -9.33 -14.57 8.13
N HIS A 228 -8.96 -13.44 7.52
CA HIS A 228 -9.47 -12.13 7.93
C HIS A 228 -10.97 -11.97 7.61
N ILE A 229 -11.44 -12.52 6.49
CA ILE A 229 -12.84 -12.37 6.04
C ILE A 229 -13.77 -13.48 6.52
N GLY A 230 -13.24 -14.51 7.19
CA GLY A 230 -13.99 -15.73 7.51
C GLY A 230 -14.50 -16.40 6.24
N GLY A 231 -13.62 -16.61 5.26
CA GLY A 231 -13.94 -17.24 3.98
C GLY A 231 -13.03 -18.42 3.67
N MET A 232 -13.34 -19.14 2.60
CA MET A 232 -12.55 -20.24 2.09
C MET A 232 -12.52 -20.21 0.57
N ARG A 233 -11.39 -20.65 0.00
CA ARG A 233 -11.25 -20.87 -1.43
C ARG A 233 -11.46 -22.35 -1.72
N ILE A 234 -12.40 -22.66 -2.60
CA ILE A 234 -12.73 -24.03 -2.98
C ILE A 234 -12.42 -24.20 -4.46
N GLU A 235 -11.82 -25.32 -4.83
CA GLU A 235 -11.76 -25.72 -6.24
C GLU A 235 -12.87 -26.75 -6.46
N ASP A 236 -13.81 -26.45 -7.33
CA ASP A 236 -14.88 -27.38 -7.69
C ASP A 236 -14.29 -28.54 -8.52
N PRO A 237 -14.37 -29.79 -8.04
CA PRO A 237 -13.80 -30.93 -8.75
C PRO A 237 -14.52 -31.27 -10.06
N VAL A 238 -15.74 -30.79 -10.27
CA VAL A 238 -16.55 -31.04 -11.47
C VAL A 238 -16.26 -29.99 -12.53
N THR A 239 -16.33 -28.70 -12.16
CA THR A 239 -16.15 -27.60 -13.12
C THR A 239 -14.71 -27.13 -13.24
N GLY A 240 -13.84 -27.44 -12.27
CA GLY A 240 -12.47 -26.95 -12.19
C GLY A 240 -12.35 -25.47 -11.81
N LEU A 241 -13.46 -24.82 -11.46
CA LEU A 241 -13.49 -23.41 -11.12
C LEU A 241 -13.08 -23.16 -9.67
N THR A 242 -12.35 -22.08 -9.44
CA THR A 242 -12.03 -21.58 -8.11
C THR A 242 -13.17 -20.70 -7.61
N GLU A 243 -13.74 -21.07 -6.47
CA GLU A 243 -14.81 -20.35 -5.77
C GLU A 243 -14.28 -19.66 -4.51
N LEU A 244 -14.89 -18.55 -4.15
CA LEU A 244 -14.68 -17.85 -2.89
C LEU A 244 -15.99 -17.88 -2.09
N VAL A 245 -16.01 -18.65 -1.01
CA VAL A 245 -17.18 -18.82 -0.16
C VAL A 245 -16.94 -18.11 1.17
N LEU A 246 -17.84 -17.22 1.56
CA LEU A 246 -17.80 -16.57 2.86
C LEU A 246 -18.66 -17.37 3.85
N VAL A 247 -18.15 -17.60 5.06
CA VAL A 247 -18.92 -18.23 6.12
C VAL A 247 -19.82 -17.16 6.74
N ARG A 248 -21.08 -17.11 6.32
CA ARG A 248 -22.12 -16.20 6.82
C ARG A 248 -23.42 -16.96 7.04
N PRO A 249 -24.33 -16.48 7.90
CA PRO A 249 -25.66 -17.05 8.02
C PRO A 249 -26.49 -16.65 6.78
N ASP A 250 -26.31 -17.37 5.69
CA ASP A 250 -26.97 -17.15 4.40
C ASP A 250 -28.10 -18.15 4.12
N TYR A 251 -28.46 -18.96 5.11
CA TYR A 251 -29.60 -19.86 5.07
C TYR A 251 -30.71 -19.39 6.02
N ASP A 252 -31.96 -19.61 5.62
CA ASP A 252 -33.11 -19.52 6.51
C ASP A 252 -33.30 -20.88 7.20
N PRO A 253 -33.09 -21.00 8.53
CA PRO A 253 -33.30 -22.24 9.26
C PRO A 253 -34.71 -22.83 9.05
N ALA A 254 -35.71 -21.99 8.79
CA ALA A 254 -37.09 -22.42 8.55
C ALA A 254 -37.28 -23.11 7.18
N THR A 255 -36.30 -23.01 6.29
CA THR A 255 -36.32 -23.63 4.95
C THR A 255 -35.47 -24.90 4.88
N LEU A 256 -34.79 -25.28 5.96
CA LEU A 256 -34.00 -26.49 6.02
C LEU A 256 -34.89 -27.71 6.24
N ASP A 257 -34.61 -28.79 5.50
CA ASP A 257 -35.26 -30.07 5.72
C ASP A 257 -34.87 -30.64 7.10
N GLU A 258 -35.86 -30.88 7.96
CA GLU A 258 -35.65 -31.56 9.22
C GLU A 258 -35.36 -33.05 8.96
N ILE A 259 -34.09 -33.44 9.07
CA ILE A 259 -33.70 -34.86 9.05
C ILE A 259 -33.93 -35.43 10.46
N GLY A 260 -35.10 -36.03 10.65
CA GLY A 260 -35.50 -36.69 11.89
C GLY A 260 -35.80 -38.18 11.71
N PRO A 261 -36.22 -38.88 12.79
CA PRO A 261 -36.61 -40.29 12.72
C PRO A 261 -37.73 -40.59 11.70
N ALA A 262 -38.54 -39.58 11.36
CA ALA A 262 -39.60 -39.68 10.36
C ALA A 262 -39.06 -39.72 8.91
N SER A 263 -37.80 -39.33 8.70
CA SER A 263 -37.12 -39.30 7.41
C SER A 263 -36.30 -40.58 7.15
N ILE A 264 -36.36 -41.56 8.07
CA ILE A 264 -35.69 -42.86 7.94
C ILE A 264 -36.52 -43.73 6.99
N ILE A 265 -35.99 -43.98 5.79
CA ILE A 265 -36.62 -44.82 4.77
C ILE A 265 -36.50 -46.31 5.11
N GLU A 266 -35.36 -46.72 5.69
CA GLU A 266 -35.11 -48.10 6.10
C GLU A 266 -34.00 -48.15 7.17
N LEU A 267 -34.15 -49.04 8.16
CA LEU A 267 -33.19 -49.23 9.24
C LEU A 267 -32.53 -50.60 9.03
N LEU A 268 -31.37 -50.63 8.38
CA LEU A 268 -30.62 -51.86 8.14
C LEU A 268 -29.88 -52.26 9.43
N GLU A 269 -30.31 -53.37 10.02
CA GLU A 269 -29.67 -53.96 11.18
C GLU A 269 -28.26 -54.45 10.80
N TRP A 270 -27.23 -53.87 11.42
CA TRP A 270 -25.87 -54.36 11.26
C TRP A 270 -25.73 -55.68 12.03
N GLN A 271 -25.71 -56.81 11.32
CA GLN A 271 -25.30 -58.08 11.89
C GLN A 271 -23.77 -58.16 11.88
N GLY A 272 -23.17 -57.97 13.04
CA GLY A 272 -21.76 -58.26 13.27
C GLY A 272 -21.50 -59.76 13.16
N GLY A 273 -20.68 -60.12 12.18
CA GLY A 273 -19.96 -61.40 12.11
C GLY A 273 -18.48 -61.16 12.35
#